data_AF-W7DQ54-F1
#
_entry.id   AF-W7DQ54-F1
#
_cell.length_a   1.000
_cell.length_b   1.000
_cell.length_c   1.000
_cell.angle_alpha   90.00
_cell.angle_beta   90.00
_cell.angle_gamma   90.00
#
_symmetry.space_group_name_H-M   'P 1'
#
loop_
_entity.id
_entity.type
_entity.pdbx_description
1 polymer ?
#
loop_
_entity_poly.entity_id
_entity_poly.type
_entity_poly.pdbx_seq_one_letter_code
_entity_poly.pdbx_strand_id
1 'polypeptide(L)'
;MEEINLKYLNLLAKSYPTIAKTATEIINLEAILNLPKGTEHFLSDIHGEYSAFLQVLRNGSGVVKRKIHDVFGDQLSETEINTLATLVYYPEQKLDLLLESEENPALFYKKTLFQLVKLCQYVSSKYTRSKVRKAMPEDFSYILEELLHENDNDQDKELYYAEIIQSIISLNRAKEFIAALSKLIQRLVVDHLHVVGDVYDRGPYPDKIMDTLMDYHSIDFQWGNHDMLWMGAASGSAVCLANVVRISARYLNLDILEDSYGISLRPLALFADDVYEKDPCTCFQPKNETNMTYSHAEIAQIARMHKAIAVIQFKLEGPIISRHPEFEMDSRRVLDFIDFKNGTFLVKGHDYPLLDQHFPTINPNDPYRLTEKEEEVIEKLLASFKKLRTLAETCSIFICKRQYVFNI
;
A
#
# COMPACT_ATOMS: atom_id res chain seq x y z
N MET A 1 31.59 -20.46 28.47
CA MET A 1 30.73 -20.10 27.33
C MET A 1 29.32 -20.05 27.87
N GLU A 2 28.69 -18.88 27.94
CA GLU A 2 27.34 -18.73 28.51
C GLU A 2 26.35 -19.68 27.81
N GLU A 3 25.40 -20.24 28.55
CA GLU A 3 24.41 -21.22 28.07
C GLU A 3 23.61 -20.72 26.84
N ILE A 4 23.41 -19.39 26.76
CA ILE A 4 22.79 -18.68 25.63
C ILE A 4 23.59 -18.85 24.33
N ASN A 5 24.93 -18.82 24.41
CA ASN A 5 25.81 -19.01 23.25
C ASN A 5 25.75 -20.45 22.72
N LEU A 6 25.65 -21.45 23.59
CA LEU A 6 25.54 -22.86 23.18
C LEU A 6 24.23 -23.13 22.43
N LYS A 7 23.11 -22.56 22.88
CA LYS A 7 21.82 -22.69 22.17
C LYS A 7 21.88 -22.06 20.77
N TYR A 8 22.49 -20.89 20.65
CA TYR A 8 22.65 -20.20 19.37
C TYR A 8 23.58 -20.96 18.42
N LEU A 9 24.73 -21.42 18.90
CA LEU A 9 25.68 -22.23 18.12
C LEU A 9 25.08 -23.55 17.66
N ASN A 10 24.27 -24.22 18.50
CA ASN A 10 23.56 -25.45 18.12
C ASN A 10 22.52 -25.20 17.02
N LEU A 11 21.88 -24.03 16.99
CA LEU A 11 20.97 -23.65 15.90
C LEU A 11 21.75 -23.37 14.61
N LEU A 12 22.84 -22.61 14.68
CA LEU A 12 23.70 -22.33 13.53
C LEU A 12 24.30 -23.61 12.93
N ALA A 13 24.70 -24.57 13.77
CA ALA A 13 25.25 -25.86 13.33
C ALA A 13 24.26 -26.68 12.48
N LYS A 14 22.95 -26.43 12.59
CA LYS A 14 21.95 -27.07 11.70
C LYS A 14 22.05 -26.56 10.25
N SER A 15 22.31 -25.26 10.08
CA SER A 15 22.44 -24.61 8.76
C SER A 15 23.86 -24.70 8.20
N TYR A 16 24.86 -24.59 9.09
CA TYR A 16 26.30 -24.55 8.76
C TYR A 16 27.06 -25.64 9.54
N PRO A 17 26.86 -26.94 9.19
CA PRO A 17 27.38 -28.07 9.97
C PRO A 17 28.90 -28.27 9.90
N THR A 18 29.61 -27.55 9.02
CA THR A 18 31.05 -27.69 8.82
C THR A 18 31.75 -26.35 8.88
N ILE A 19 33.04 -26.38 9.25
CA ILE A 19 33.92 -25.21 9.21
C ILE A 19 33.92 -24.59 7.81
N ALA A 20 33.99 -25.42 6.76
CA ALA A 20 33.98 -24.97 5.37
C ALA A 20 32.68 -24.22 5.03
N LYS A 21 31.50 -24.77 5.35
CA LYS A 21 30.21 -24.09 5.09
C LYS A 21 30.09 -22.77 5.84
N THR A 22 30.54 -22.75 7.09
CA THR A 22 30.54 -21.53 7.92
C THR A 22 31.47 -20.47 7.32
N ALA A 23 32.70 -20.85 6.95
CA ALA A 23 33.68 -19.94 6.35
C ALA A 23 33.20 -19.40 5.00
N THR A 24 32.63 -20.25 4.13
CA THR A 24 32.05 -19.81 2.86
C THR A 24 30.93 -18.79 3.06
N GLU A 25 30.04 -19.01 4.03
CA GLU A 25 28.96 -18.06 4.30
C GLU A 25 29.48 -16.74 4.89
N ILE A 26 30.46 -16.78 5.80
CA ILE A 26 31.10 -15.57 6.33
C ILE A 26 31.71 -14.74 5.20
N ILE A 27 32.51 -15.39 4.32
CA ILE A 27 33.13 -14.71 3.16
C ILE A 27 32.05 -14.09 2.27
N ASN A 28 30.96 -14.81 2.01
CA ASN A 28 29.84 -14.33 1.19
C ASN A 28 29.15 -13.11 1.83
N LEU A 29 28.83 -13.17 3.13
CA LEU A 29 28.20 -12.08 3.86
C LEU A 29 29.11 -10.85 3.97
N GLU A 30 30.40 -11.05 4.25
CA GLU A 30 31.39 -9.96 4.27
C GLU A 30 31.52 -9.31 2.89
N ALA A 31 31.55 -10.09 1.81
CA ALA A 31 31.55 -9.56 0.45
C ALA A 31 30.30 -8.73 0.15
N ILE A 32 29.12 -9.19 0.60
CA ILE A 32 27.85 -8.45 0.45
C ILE A 32 27.86 -7.15 1.26
N LEU A 33 28.37 -7.16 2.50
CA LEU A 33 28.46 -5.98 3.36
C LEU A 33 29.39 -4.89 2.81
N ASN A 34 30.33 -5.26 1.94
CA ASN A 34 31.22 -4.32 1.25
C ASN A 34 30.60 -3.69 -0.01
N LEU A 35 29.41 -4.14 -0.45
CA LEU A 35 28.70 -3.50 -1.55
C LEU A 35 28.07 -2.17 -1.11
N PRO A 36 27.90 -1.21 -2.02
CA PRO A 36 27.16 0.02 -1.72
C PRO A 36 25.75 -0.31 -1.20
N LYS A 37 25.29 0.44 -0.21
CA LYS A 37 23.95 0.25 0.35
C LYS A 37 22.88 0.42 -0.75
N GLY A 38 21.90 -0.48 -0.75
CA GLY A 38 20.69 -0.38 -1.55
C GLY A 38 19.89 0.90 -1.26
N THR A 39 19.00 1.26 -2.17
CA THR A 39 18.13 2.43 -1.97
C THR A 39 16.94 2.02 -1.14
N GLU A 40 16.80 2.62 0.04
CA GLU A 40 15.63 2.48 0.92
C GLU A 40 14.58 3.50 0.49
N HIS A 41 13.33 3.08 0.30
CA HIS A 41 12.24 3.95 -0.11
C HIS A 41 11.18 3.97 0.99
N PHE A 42 10.94 5.14 1.58
CA PHE A 42 9.94 5.32 2.63
C PHE A 42 8.68 5.94 2.05
N LEU A 43 7.52 5.37 2.37
CA LEU A 43 6.22 5.86 1.92
C LEU A 43 5.22 5.88 3.07
N SER A 44 4.60 7.02 3.32
CA SER A 44 3.54 7.23 4.32
C SER A 44 2.28 7.78 3.66
N ASP A 45 1.18 7.81 4.41
CA ASP A 45 -0.07 8.51 4.05
C ASP A 45 -0.63 8.10 2.67
N ILE A 46 -0.61 6.80 2.38
CA ILE A 46 -1.01 6.29 1.06
C ILE A 46 -2.52 6.44 0.86
N HIS A 47 -3.32 6.15 1.91
CA HIS A 47 -4.75 6.44 1.99
C HIS A 47 -5.54 6.08 0.73
N GLY A 48 -5.40 4.87 0.20
CA GLY A 48 -6.20 4.41 -0.94
C GLY A 48 -5.88 5.07 -2.30
N GLU A 49 -4.89 5.99 -2.38
CA GLU A 49 -4.53 6.73 -3.59
C GLU A 49 -3.64 5.90 -4.54
N TYR A 50 -4.23 4.88 -5.15
CA TYR A 50 -3.51 3.87 -5.93
C TYR A 50 -2.70 4.44 -7.11
N SER A 51 -3.26 5.40 -7.86
CA SER A 51 -2.56 5.98 -9.02
C SER A 51 -1.31 6.76 -8.60
N ALA A 52 -1.39 7.52 -7.52
CA ALA A 52 -0.25 8.25 -6.96
C ALA A 52 0.79 7.28 -6.39
N PHE A 53 0.34 6.25 -5.66
CA PHE A 53 1.17 5.18 -5.15
C PHE A 53 1.99 4.49 -6.25
N LEU A 54 1.34 4.04 -7.34
CA LEU A 54 2.03 3.41 -8.46
C LEU A 54 3.04 4.35 -9.12
N GLN A 55 2.70 5.63 -9.27
CA GLN A 55 3.60 6.62 -9.84
C GLN A 55 4.87 6.76 -8.99
N VAL A 56 4.73 6.82 -7.67
CA VAL A 56 5.85 6.90 -6.72
C VAL A 56 6.73 5.65 -6.79
N LEU A 57 6.14 4.45 -6.89
CA LEU A 57 6.90 3.22 -7.06
C LEU A 57 7.67 3.18 -8.38
N ARG A 58 7.02 3.55 -9.49
CA ARG A 58 7.62 3.52 -10.84
C ARG A 58 8.77 4.51 -11.01
N ASN A 59 8.66 5.69 -10.40
CA ASN A 59 9.71 6.70 -10.48
C ASN A 59 10.77 6.57 -9.39
N GLY A 60 10.54 5.74 -8.37
CA GLY A 60 11.40 5.57 -7.20
C GLY A 60 11.62 6.88 -6.46
N SER A 61 10.57 7.69 -6.27
CA SER A 61 10.64 9.08 -5.78
C SER A 61 11.67 9.95 -6.51
N GLY A 62 11.75 9.79 -7.84
CA GLY A 62 12.66 10.53 -8.71
C GLY A 62 14.09 9.98 -8.78
N VAL A 63 14.41 8.90 -8.06
CA VAL A 63 15.74 8.28 -8.12
C VAL A 63 16.04 7.74 -9.51
N VAL A 64 15.05 7.21 -10.24
CA VAL A 64 15.24 6.74 -11.62
C VAL A 64 15.75 7.87 -12.53
N LYS A 65 15.10 9.04 -12.51
CA LYS A 65 15.55 10.21 -13.29
C LYS A 65 16.96 10.64 -12.91
N ARG A 66 17.27 10.64 -11.60
CA ARG A 66 18.63 10.93 -11.11
C ARG A 66 19.65 9.94 -11.69
N LYS A 67 19.34 8.64 -11.70
CA LYS A 67 20.22 7.61 -12.27
C LYS A 67 20.41 7.73 -13.77
N ILE A 68 19.38 8.15 -14.50
CA ILE A 68 19.52 8.47 -15.93
C ILE A 68 20.49 9.65 -16.12
N HIS A 69 20.34 10.71 -15.31
CA HIS A 69 21.24 11.86 -15.37
C HIS A 69 22.68 11.49 -14.97
N ASP A 70 22.88 10.63 -13.96
CA ASP A 70 24.20 10.14 -13.55
C ASP A 70 24.94 9.44 -14.71
N VAL A 71 24.22 8.76 -15.60
CA VAL A 71 24.79 7.98 -16.72
C VAL A 71 24.92 8.80 -18.00
N PHE A 72 23.97 9.70 -18.26
CA PHE A 72 23.80 10.34 -19.57
C PHE A 72 23.76 11.88 -19.53
N GLY A 73 23.97 12.52 -18.37
CA GLY A 73 23.83 13.97 -18.21
C GLY A 73 24.69 14.80 -19.17
N ASP A 74 25.86 14.30 -19.56
CA ASP A 74 26.76 14.96 -20.52
C ASP A 74 26.44 14.61 -21.99
N GLN A 75 25.58 13.62 -22.23
CA GLN A 75 25.31 13.04 -23.55
C GLN A 75 23.93 13.36 -24.09
N LEU A 76 22.94 13.54 -23.20
CA LEU A 76 21.54 13.73 -23.54
C LEU A 76 21.04 15.07 -23.02
N SER A 77 20.13 15.67 -23.78
CA SER A 77 19.39 16.85 -23.34
C SER A 77 18.37 16.52 -22.23
N GLU A 78 17.94 17.51 -21.46
CA GLU A 78 16.89 17.32 -20.43
C GLU A 78 15.59 16.75 -21.01
N THR A 79 15.22 17.11 -22.24
CA THR A 79 14.02 16.56 -22.91
C THR A 79 14.18 15.07 -23.22
N GLU A 80 15.36 14.65 -23.66
CA GLU A 80 15.69 13.24 -23.88
C GLU A 80 15.73 12.46 -22.56
N ILE A 81 16.33 13.02 -21.50
CA ILE A 81 16.34 12.43 -20.15
C ILE A 81 14.90 12.23 -19.64
N ASN A 82 14.04 13.24 -19.78
CA ASN A 82 12.64 13.14 -19.37
C ASN A 82 11.88 12.10 -20.20
N THR A 83 12.18 11.98 -21.49
CA THR A 83 11.58 10.98 -22.38
C THR A 83 11.98 9.57 -21.97
N LEU A 84 13.29 9.34 -21.73
CA LEU A 84 13.81 8.06 -21.25
C LEU A 84 13.27 7.70 -19.86
N ALA A 85 13.18 8.68 -18.95
CA ALA A 85 12.59 8.47 -17.62
C ALA A 85 11.12 8.05 -17.72
N THR A 86 10.34 8.74 -18.56
CA THR A 86 8.92 8.40 -18.79
C THR A 86 8.77 7.02 -19.41
N LEU A 87 9.68 6.63 -20.32
CA LEU A 87 9.72 5.28 -20.88
C LEU A 87 10.05 4.23 -19.81
N VAL A 88 10.95 4.53 -18.88
CA VAL A 88 11.19 3.63 -17.74
C VAL A 88 9.95 3.53 -16.87
N TYR A 89 9.22 4.62 -16.60
CA TYR A 89 8.04 4.61 -15.73
C TYR A 89 6.84 3.86 -16.34
N TYR A 90 6.59 4.07 -17.62
CA TYR A 90 5.41 3.59 -18.35
C TYR A 90 5.85 2.95 -19.68
N PRO A 91 6.56 1.82 -19.64
CA PRO A 91 7.24 1.32 -20.83
C PRO A 91 6.28 0.97 -21.95
N GLU A 92 5.15 0.32 -21.66
CA GLU A 92 4.19 -0.05 -22.69
C GLU A 92 3.52 1.20 -23.30
N GLN A 93 2.95 2.06 -22.45
CA GLN A 93 2.19 3.22 -22.93
C GLN A 93 3.09 4.24 -23.65
N LYS A 94 4.28 4.51 -23.10
CA LYS A 94 5.18 5.50 -23.68
C LYS A 94 5.81 4.99 -24.98
N LEU A 95 6.09 3.69 -25.08
CA LEU A 95 6.68 3.10 -26.27
C LEU A 95 5.72 3.19 -27.46
N ASP A 96 4.43 2.86 -27.26
CA ASP A 96 3.44 2.94 -28.33
C ASP A 96 3.30 4.39 -28.86
N LEU A 97 3.24 5.38 -27.96
CA LEU A 97 3.19 6.80 -28.35
C LEU A 97 4.43 7.27 -29.12
N LEU A 98 5.63 6.80 -28.75
CA LEU A 98 6.87 7.19 -29.43
C LEU A 98 6.91 6.61 -30.85
N LEU A 99 6.44 5.37 -31.01
CA LEU A 99 6.45 4.67 -32.29
C LEU A 99 5.44 5.20 -33.30
N GLU A 100 4.35 5.83 -32.85
CA GLU A 100 3.38 6.49 -33.74
C GLU A 100 4.02 7.62 -34.57
N SER A 101 5.02 8.30 -34.01
CA SER A 101 5.72 9.42 -34.64
C SER A 101 7.07 9.06 -35.26
N GLU A 102 7.49 7.80 -35.18
CA GLU A 102 8.84 7.38 -35.53
C GLU A 102 8.93 6.86 -36.98
N GLU A 103 9.79 7.48 -37.77
CA GLU A 103 10.00 7.08 -39.17
C GLU A 103 10.85 5.81 -39.30
N ASN A 104 11.75 5.56 -38.34
CA ASN A 104 12.61 4.38 -38.31
C ASN A 104 12.56 3.64 -36.97
N PRO A 105 11.55 2.77 -36.77
CA PRO A 105 11.40 1.99 -35.54
C PRO A 105 12.62 1.14 -35.18
N ALA A 106 13.33 0.58 -36.17
CA ALA A 106 14.49 -0.29 -35.92
C ALA A 106 15.67 0.50 -35.31
N LEU A 107 15.94 1.70 -35.84
CA LEU A 107 16.98 2.57 -35.29
C LEU A 107 16.61 3.06 -33.89
N PHE A 108 15.33 3.42 -33.69
CA PHE A 108 14.80 3.81 -32.39
C PHE A 108 14.96 2.69 -31.35
N TYR A 109 14.57 1.46 -31.69
CA TYR A 109 14.74 0.31 -30.79
C TYR A 109 16.20 0.08 -30.44
N LYS A 110 17.10 0.14 -31.43
CA LYS A 110 18.53 -0.02 -31.21
C LYS A 110 19.05 1.02 -30.21
N LYS A 111 18.80 2.32 -30.45
CA LYS A 111 19.22 3.42 -29.56
C LYS A 111 18.67 3.22 -28.14
N THR A 112 17.38 2.92 -28.03
CA THR A 112 16.68 2.78 -26.75
C THR A 112 17.20 1.57 -25.96
N LEU A 113 17.41 0.43 -26.62
CA LEU A 113 17.96 -0.77 -25.97
C LEU A 113 19.37 -0.53 -25.44
N PHE A 114 20.25 0.12 -26.21
CA PHE A 114 21.58 0.49 -25.72
C PHE A 114 21.51 1.38 -24.48
N GLN A 115 20.65 2.41 -24.49
CA GLN A 115 20.49 3.32 -23.35
C GLN A 115 19.97 2.60 -22.11
N LEU A 116 18.97 1.73 -22.26
CA LEU A 116 18.39 0.97 -21.15
C LEU A 116 19.36 -0.09 -20.62
N VAL A 117 20.13 -0.77 -21.47
CA VAL A 117 21.14 -1.76 -21.04
C VAL A 117 22.20 -1.06 -20.21
N LYS A 118 22.75 0.07 -20.69
CA LYS A 118 23.77 0.84 -19.97
C LYS A 118 23.25 1.40 -18.64
N LEU A 119 22.00 1.89 -18.62
CA LEU A 119 21.35 2.30 -17.38
C LEU A 119 21.19 1.12 -16.40
N CYS A 120 20.76 -0.04 -16.91
CA CYS A 120 20.56 -1.24 -16.12
C CYS A 120 21.89 -1.75 -15.53
N GLN A 121 22.98 -1.76 -16.30
CA GLN A 121 24.33 -2.09 -15.82
C GLN A 121 24.70 -1.18 -14.64
N TYR A 122 24.56 0.14 -14.82
CA TYR A 122 24.87 1.12 -13.78
C TYR A 122 24.06 0.91 -12.49
N VAL A 123 22.73 0.74 -12.56
CA VAL A 123 21.90 0.53 -11.37
C VAL A 123 22.13 -0.85 -10.73
N SER A 124 22.55 -1.85 -11.52
CA SER A 124 22.81 -3.21 -11.05
C SER A 124 24.15 -3.36 -10.33
N SER A 125 25.10 -2.46 -10.59
CA SER A 125 26.50 -2.52 -10.09
C SER A 125 26.62 -2.60 -8.56
N LYS A 126 25.64 -2.07 -7.82
CA LYS A 126 25.58 -2.13 -6.35
C LYS A 126 25.05 -3.46 -5.78
N TYR A 127 24.72 -4.43 -6.63
CA TYR A 127 24.16 -5.71 -6.21
C TYR A 127 25.02 -6.89 -6.66
N THR A 128 24.86 -8.02 -5.95
CA THR A 128 25.46 -9.28 -6.39
C THR A 128 24.81 -9.77 -7.67
N ARG A 129 25.58 -10.50 -8.50
CA ARG A 129 25.07 -11.17 -9.71
C ARG A 129 23.85 -12.06 -9.43
N SER A 130 23.89 -12.80 -8.32
CA SER A 130 22.78 -13.66 -7.91
C SER A 130 21.49 -12.86 -7.65
N LYS A 131 21.60 -11.70 -7.00
CA LYS A 131 20.45 -10.82 -6.72
C LYS A 131 19.86 -10.24 -8.02
N VAL A 132 20.71 -9.75 -8.92
CA VAL A 132 20.27 -9.22 -10.22
C VAL A 132 19.60 -10.32 -11.05
N ARG A 133 20.22 -11.51 -11.15
CA ARG A 133 19.65 -12.65 -11.89
C ARG A 133 18.28 -13.08 -11.38
N LYS A 134 18.07 -13.11 -10.05
CA LYS A 134 16.77 -13.41 -9.43
C LYS A 134 15.71 -12.33 -9.68
N ALA A 135 16.12 -11.12 -10.06
CA ALA A 135 15.22 -10.03 -10.40
C ALA A 135 14.84 -9.99 -11.88
N MET A 136 15.59 -10.67 -12.75
CA MET A 136 15.32 -10.73 -14.19
C MET A 136 14.06 -11.54 -14.49
N PRO A 137 13.28 -11.15 -15.52
CA PRO A 137 12.19 -11.98 -16.04
C PRO A 137 12.73 -13.27 -16.66
N GLU A 138 12.04 -14.38 -16.43
CA GLU A 138 12.48 -15.73 -16.84
C GLU A 138 12.75 -15.81 -18.35
N ASP A 139 11.82 -15.29 -19.17
CA ASP A 139 11.88 -15.29 -20.63
C ASP A 139 13.12 -14.62 -21.23
N PHE A 140 13.71 -13.66 -20.50
CA PHE A 140 14.87 -12.89 -20.97
C PHE A 140 16.09 -13.04 -20.08
N SER A 141 16.03 -13.89 -19.06
CA SER A 141 17.08 -14.03 -18.03
C SER A 141 18.46 -14.25 -18.62
N TYR A 142 18.60 -15.21 -19.54
CA TYR A 142 19.87 -15.51 -20.21
C TYR A 142 20.40 -14.31 -21.02
N ILE A 143 19.55 -13.66 -21.80
CA ILE A 143 19.94 -12.54 -22.68
C ILE A 143 20.35 -11.32 -21.84
N LEU A 144 19.60 -11.03 -20.79
CA LEU A 144 19.90 -9.96 -19.84
C LEU A 144 21.18 -10.26 -19.07
N GLU A 145 21.43 -11.52 -18.70
CA GLU A 145 22.67 -11.94 -18.08
C GLU A 145 23.85 -11.63 -19.02
N GLU A 146 23.79 -12.01 -20.30
CA GLU A 146 24.86 -11.70 -21.26
C GLU A 146 25.06 -10.20 -21.46
N LEU A 147 23.98 -9.41 -21.61
CA LEU A 147 24.07 -7.96 -21.85
C LEU A 147 24.56 -7.16 -20.64
N LEU A 148 24.28 -7.61 -19.41
CA LEU A 148 24.68 -6.89 -18.19
C LEU A 148 26.08 -7.25 -17.70
N HIS A 149 26.67 -8.34 -18.19
CA HIS A 149 28.03 -8.75 -17.80
C HIS A 149 29.09 -8.02 -18.63
N GLU A 150 29.48 -6.84 -18.19
CA GLU A 150 30.60 -6.10 -18.77
C GLU A 150 31.93 -6.79 -18.43
N ASN A 151 32.75 -7.02 -19.46
CA ASN A 151 34.20 -7.02 -19.34
C ASN A 151 34.66 -5.83 -20.21
N ASP A 152 34.95 -4.69 -19.58
CA ASP A 152 35.21 -3.37 -20.19
C ASP A 152 36.39 -3.30 -21.20
N ASN A 153 37.03 -4.42 -21.54
CA ASN A 153 38.32 -4.44 -22.23
C ASN A 153 38.35 -5.31 -23.51
N ASP A 154 37.21 -5.67 -24.10
CA ASP A 154 37.19 -6.58 -25.25
C ASP A 154 36.33 -6.04 -26.42
N GLN A 155 36.97 -5.50 -27.46
CA GLN A 155 36.30 -4.99 -28.67
C GLN A 155 35.43 -6.06 -29.35
N ASP A 156 35.81 -7.33 -29.23
CA ASP A 156 35.04 -8.46 -29.78
C ASP A 156 33.66 -8.60 -29.12
N LYS A 157 33.50 -8.13 -27.88
CA LYS A 157 32.22 -8.20 -27.15
C LYS A 157 31.24 -7.09 -27.54
N GLU A 158 31.71 -5.93 -28.00
CA GLU A 158 30.80 -4.88 -28.48
C GLU A 158 30.02 -5.34 -29.71
N LEU A 159 30.70 -6.00 -30.66
CA LEU A 159 30.06 -6.60 -31.83
C LEU A 159 29.07 -7.69 -31.42
N TYR A 160 29.44 -8.53 -30.45
CA TYR A 160 28.55 -9.56 -29.91
C TYR A 160 27.26 -8.97 -29.32
N TYR A 161 27.34 -7.91 -28.52
CA TYR A 161 26.15 -7.26 -27.96
C TYR A 161 25.29 -6.57 -29.03
N ALA A 162 25.93 -5.96 -30.03
CA ALA A 162 25.20 -5.38 -31.15
C ALA A 162 24.39 -6.44 -31.92
N GLU A 163 24.95 -7.65 -32.10
CA GLU A 163 24.25 -8.78 -32.73
C GLU A 163 23.10 -9.32 -31.89
N ILE A 164 23.22 -9.37 -30.56
CA ILE A 164 22.11 -9.72 -29.67
C ILE A 164 20.96 -8.72 -29.85
N ILE A 165 21.26 -7.42 -29.78
CA ILE A 165 20.26 -6.36 -29.94
C ILE A 165 19.61 -6.44 -31.32
N GLN A 166 20.41 -6.64 -32.37
CA GLN A 166 19.92 -6.80 -33.74
C GLN A 166 19.01 -8.03 -33.88
N SER A 167 19.37 -9.14 -33.23
CA SER A 167 18.56 -10.36 -33.21
C SER A 167 17.21 -10.12 -32.54
N ILE A 168 17.17 -9.45 -31.38
CA ILE A 168 15.92 -9.08 -30.68
C ILE A 168 15.00 -8.26 -31.59
N ILE A 169 15.56 -7.28 -32.31
CA ILE A 169 14.81 -6.43 -33.25
C ILE A 169 14.29 -7.25 -34.44
N SER A 170 15.15 -8.09 -35.04
CA SER A 170 14.79 -8.91 -36.20
C SER A 170 13.70 -9.96 -35.90
N LEU A 171 13.66 -10.45 -34.67
CA LEU A 171 12.65 -11.38 -34.16
C LEU A 171 11.36 -10.66 -33.70
N ASN A 172 11.28 -9.34 -33.87
CA ASN A 172 10.16 -8.51 -33.46
C ASN A 172 9.81 -8.64 -31.96
N ARG A 173 10.85 -8.74 -31.10
CA ARG A 173 10.71 -8.85 -29.64
C ARG A 173 11.18 -7.61 -28.88
N ALA A 174 11.48 -6.53 -29.60
CA ALA A 174 12.06 -5.31 -29.03
C ALA A 174 11.12 -4.63 -28.03
N LYS A 175 9.80 -4.61 -28.27
CA LYS A 175 8.84 -3.98 -27.37
C LYS A 175 8.80 -4.66 -26.01
N GLU A 176 8.66 -5.99 -26.01
CA GLU A 176 8.61 -6.80 -24.80
C GLU A 176 9.94 -6.72 -24.04
N PHE A 177 11.06 -6.68 -24.75
CA PHE A 177 12.38 -6.57 -24.14
C PHE A 177 12.60 -5.20 -23.49
N ILE A 178 12.20 -4.10 -24.15
CA ILE A 178 12.23 -2.75 -23.56
C ILE A 178 11.38 -2.70 -22.29
N ALA A 179 10.16 -3.25 -22.32
CA ALA A 179 9.30 -3.28 -21.13
C ALA A 179 9.88 -4.11 -19.98
N ALA A 180 10.43 -5.28 -20.29
CA ALA A 180 11.12 -6.13 -19.34
C ALA A 180 12.31 -5.41 -18.68
N LEU A 181 13.14 -4.74 -19.48
CA LEU A 181 14.31 -4.03 -19.01
C LEU A 181 13.95 -2.81 -18.18
N SER A 182 12.95 -2.02 -18.59
CA SER A 182 12.41 -0.92 -17.80
C SER A 182 11.89 -1.37 -16.43
N LYS A 183 11.13 -2.47 -16.37
CA LYS A 183 10.64 -3.04 -15.10
C LYS A 183 11.78 -3.56 -14.23
N LEU A 184 12.81 -4.16 -14.83
CA LEU A 184 14.02 -4.56 -14.12
C LEU A 184 14.74 -3.34 -13.52
N ILE A 185 14.89 -2.26 -14.28
CA ILE A 185 15.47 -1.00 -13.79
C ILE A 185 14.65 -0.46 -12.62
N GLN A 186 13.32 -0.39 -12.73
CA GLN A 186 12.45 0.05 -11.62
C GLN A 186 12.70 -0.77 -10.35
N ARG A 187 12.75 -2.10 -10.48
CA ARG A 187 13.00 -3.02 -9.37
C ARG A 187 14.40 -2.90 -8.77
N LEU A 188 15.43 -2.65 -9.58
CA LEU A 188 16.80 -2.52 -9.09
C LEU A 188 17.08 -1.12 -8.50
N VAL A 189 16.35 -0.09 -8.94
CA VAL A 189 16.53 1.25 -8.41
C VAL A 189 16.14 1.31 -6.93
N VAL A 190 14.99 0.73 -6.54
CA VAL A 190 14.52 0.65 -5.16
C VAL A 190 14.80 -0.74 -4.58
N ASP A 191 15.70 -0.80 -3.59
CA ASP A 191 16.11 -2.09 -3.02
C ASP A 191 15.08 -2.65 -2.04
N HIS A 192 14.52 -1.77 -1.22
CA HIS A 192 13.58 -2.12 -0.18
C HIS A 192 12.60 -0.96 0.03
N LEU A 193 11.33 -1.33 0.23
CA LEU A 193 10.23 -0.40 0.45
C LEU A 193 9.79 -0.49 1.91
N HIS A 194 9.85 0.64 2.61
CA HIS A 194 9.31 0.84 3.94
C HIS A 194 7.95 1.51 3.83
N VAL A 195 6.87 0.79 4.13
CA VAL A 195 5.55 1.42 4.24
C VAL A 195 5.31 1.83 5.69
N VAL A 196 5.13 3.13 5.89
CA VAL A 196 4.89 3.78 7.18
C VAL A 196 3.39 4.03 7.35
N GLY A 197 2.63 2.94 7.29
CA GLY A 197 1.23 2.90 7.64
C GLY A 197 0.26 3.65 6.73
N ASP A 198 -1.00 3.57 7.14
CA ASP A 198 -2.14 4.29 6.59
C ASP A 198 -2.33 4.03 5.09
N VAL A 199 -2.36 2.74 4.72
CA VAL A 199 -2.75 2.32 3.36
C VAL A 199 -4.23 2.50 3.13
N TYR A 200 -5.03 2.25 4.18
CA TYR A 200 -6.47 2.30 4.12
C TYR A 200 -7.05 3.69 4.37
N ASP A 201 -8.34 3.81 4.02
CA ASP A 201 -9.21 4.96 4.19
C ASP A 201 -8.92 6.17 3.27
N ARG A 202 -9.92 7.05 3.13
CA ARG A 202 -9.99 8.25 2.27
C ARG A 202 -9.97 8.03 0.76
N GLY A 203 -9.04 7.26 0.21
CA GLY A 203 -8.96 6.98 -1.22
C GLY A 203 -9.72 5.70 -1.62
N PRO A 204 -10.04 5.53 -2.91
CA PRO A 204 -10.97 4.50 -3.38
C PRO A 204 -10.37 3.11 -3.58
N TYR A 205 -9.05 2.93 -3.63
CA TYR A 205 -8.43 1.67 -4.06
C TYR A 205 -7.32 1.11 -3.12
N PRO A 206 -7.56 0.99 -1.80
CA PRO A 206 -6.59 0.37 -0.89
C PRO A 206 -6.39 -1.12 -1.15
N ASP A 207 -7.39 -1.82 -1.69
CA ASP A 207 -7.32 -3.22 -2.13
C ASP A 207 -6.21 -3.42 -3.18
N LYS A 208 -6.19 -2.60 -4.24
CA LYS A 208 -5.18 -2.68 -5.31
C LYS A 208 -3.78 -2.31 -4.83
N ILE A 209 -3.69 -1.38 -3.87
CA ILE A 209 -2.43 -1.06 -3.21
C ILE A 209 -1.92 -2.31 -2.49
N MET A 210 -2.76 -2.96 -1.69
CA MET A 210 -2.37 -4.15 -0.94
C MET A 210 -1.97 -5.30 -1.85
N ASP A 211 -2.66 -5.53 -2.98
CA ASP A 211 -2.25 -6.51 -4.00
C ASP A 211 -0.84 -6.20 -4.52
N THR A 212 -0.56 -4.93 -4.81
CA THR A 212 0.77 -4.51 -5.27
C THR A 212 1.85 -4.71 -4.19
N LEU A 213 1.54 -4.43 -2.93
CA LEU A 213 2.45 -4.62 -1.80
C LEU A 213 2.69 -6.11 -1.49
N MET A 214 1.68 -6.97 -1.74
CA MET A 214 1.78 -8.43 -1.64
C MET A 214 2.82 -8.99 -2.59
N ASP A 215 2.79 -8.55 -3.84
CA ASP A 215 3.70 -9.02 -4.88
C ASP A 215 5.04 -8.27 -4.91
N TYR A 216 5.22 -7.22 -4.10
CA TYR A 216 6.44 -6.43 -4.08
C TYR A 216 7.66 -7.23 -3.57
N HIS A 217 8.80 -7.05 -4.23
CA HIS A 217 9.99 -7.91 -4.09
C HIS A 217 10.66 -7.85 -2.72
N SER A 218 10.58 -6.71 -2.04
CA SER A 218 11.28 -6.45 -0.78
C SER A 218 10.58 -5.31 -0.06
N ILE A 219 9.89 -5.63 1.03
CA ILE A 219 9.06 -4.67 1.77
C ILE A 219 8.98 -5.06 3.25
N ASP A 220 8.93 -4.04 4.09
CA ASP A 220 8.49 -4.08 5.48
C ASP A 220 7.35 -3.07 5.70
N PHE A 221 6.65 -3.26 6.81
CA PHE A 221 5.43 -2.52 7.09
C PHE A 221 5.39 -2.10 8.56
N GLN A 222 5.19 -0.80 8.81
CA GLN A 222 4.81 -0.24 10.10
C GLN A 222 3.32 0.08 10.07
N TRP A 223 2.58 -0.34 11.09
CA TRP A 223 1.14 -0.13 11.13
C TRP A 223 0.79 1.33 11.38
N GLY A 224 -0.08 1.87 10.55
CA GLY A 224 -0.80 3.10 10.83
C GLY A 224 -2.04 2.84 11.67
N ASN A 225 -2.63 3.91 12.20
CA ASN A 225 -3.86 3.79 12.97
C ASN A 225 -5.03 3.29 12.10
N HIS A 226 -5.06 3.65 10.82
CA HIS A 226 -6.10 3.18 9.90
C HIS A 226 -5.96 1.68 9.62
N ASP A 227 -4.73 1.20 9.40
CA ASP A 227 -4.48 -0.24 9.21
C ASP A 227 -4.91 -1.06 10.43
N MET A 228 -4.63 -0.56 11.64
CA MET A 228 -5.06 -1.21 12.88
C MET A 228 -6.58 -1.32 13.01
N LEU A 229 -7.34 -0.33 12.54
CA LEU A 229 -8.81 -0.38 12.53
C LEU A 229 -9.31 -1.50 11.60
N TRP A 230 -8.76 -1.60 10.40
CA TRP A 230 -9.11 -2.65 9.46
C TRP A 230 -8.71 -4.05 9.96
N MET A 231 -7.51 -4.19 10.52
CA MET A 231 -7.07 -5.43 11.18
C MET A 231 -7.97 -5.83 12.36
N GLY A 232 -8.34 -4.85 13.19
CA GLY A 232 -9.24 -5.05 14.32
C GLY A 232 -10.62 -5.49 13.87
N ALA A 233 -11.17 -4.87 12.83
CA ALA A 233 -12.45 -5.25 12.23
C ALA A 233 -12.41 -6.68 11.68
N ALA A 234 -11.38 -7.03 10.91
CA ALA A 234 -11.15 -8.37 10.38
C ALA A 234 -10.99 -9.43 11.50
N SER A 235 -10.38 -9.04 12.62
CA SER A 235 -10.22 -9.89 13.81
C SER A 235 -11.49 -10.01 14.66
N GLY A 236 -12.54 -9.25 14.34
CA GLY A 236 -13.84 -9.33 15.00
C GLY A 236 -14.12 -8.26 16.06
N SER A 237 -13.37 -7.17 16.10
CA SER A 237 -13.67 -6.02 16.97
C SER A 237 -14.85 -5.22 16.42
N ALA A 238 -15.95 -5.19 17.16
CA ALA A 238 -17.15 -4.42 16.82
C ALA A 238 -16.87 -2.91 16.71
N VAL A 239 -16.08 -2.34 17.64
CA VAL A 239 -15.73 -0.91 17.62
C VAL A 239 -14.90 -0.57 16.40
N CYS A 240 -13.90 -1.39 16.07
CA CYS A 240 -13.08 -1.18 14.89
C CYS A 240 -13.91 -1.27 13.61
N LEU A 241 -14.80 -2.26 13.50
CA LEU A 241 -15.72 -2.41 12.38
C LEU A 241 -16.63 -1.18 12.23
N ALA A 242 -17.25 -0.73 13.32
CA ALA A 242 -18.11 0.45 13.29
C ALA A 242 -17.34 1.69 12.83
N ASN A 243 -16.08 1.82 13.26
CA ASN A 243 -15.19 2.90 12.83
C ASN A 243 -14.84 2.83 11.34
N VAL A 244 -14.46 1.65 10.83
CA VAL A 244 -14.19 1.43 9.39
C VAL A 244 -15.40 1.83 8.56
N VAL A 245 -16.59 1.31 8.88
CA VAL A 245 -17.82 1.62 8.14
C VAL A 245 -18.18 3.10 8.24
N ARG A 246 -17.99 3.74 9.41
CA ARG A 246 -18.20 5.18 9.60
C ARG A 246 -17.27 6.01 8.72
N ILE A 247 -15.97 5.68 8.69
CA ILE A 247 -14.99 6.41 7.89
C ILE A 247 -15.29 6.21 6.39
N SER A 248 -15.58 4.98 5.96
CA SER A 248 -15.98 4.69 4.58
C SER A 248 -17.23 5.49 4.17
N ALA A 249 -18.26 5.56 5.02
CA ALA A 249 -19.44 6.38 4.75
C ALA A 249 -19.10 7.87 4.67
N ARG A 250 -18.24 8.38 5.56
CA ARG A 250 -17.85 9.79 5.61
C ARG A 250 -17.11 10.25 4.35
N TYR A 251 -16.32 9.38 3.72
CA TYR A 251 -15.46 9.70 2.58
C TYR A 251 -15.95 9.10 1.25
N LEU A 252 -17.20 8.64 1.17
CA LEU A 252 -17.78 8.06 -0.06
C LEU A 252 -17.02 6.82 -0.58
N ASN A 253 -16.53 6.01 0.36
CA ASN A 253 -15.74 4.81 0.08
C ASN A 253 -16.44 3.52 0.55
N LEU A 254 -17.78 3.51 0.56
CA LEU A 254 -18.55 2.32 0.90
C LEU A 254 -18.38 1.22 -0.15
N ASP A 255 -18.13 1.59 -1.40
CA ASP A 255 -17.88 0.67 -2.52
C ASP A 255 -16.68 -0.26 -2.23
N ILE A 256 -15.69 0.18 -1.47
CA ILE A 256 -14.57 -0.68 -1.05
C ILE A 256 -15.10 -1.88 -0.24
N LEU A 257 -16.06 -1.64 0.64
CA LEU A 257 -16.64 -2.70 1.45
C LEU A 257 -17.49 -3.64 0.58
N GLU A 258 -18.32 -3.10 -0.33
CA GLU A 258 -19.25 -3.89 -1.13
C GLU A 258 -18.58 -4.58 -2.33
N ASP A 259 -17.82 -3.84 -3.15
CA ASP A 259 -17.26 -4.31 -4.42
C ASP A 259 -15.92 -5.02 -4.23
N SER A 260 -14.98 -4.43 -3.49
CA SER A 260 -13.65 -5.02 -3.29
C SER A 260 -13.67 -6.17 -2.29
N TYR A 261 -14.43 -6.02 -1.19
CA TYR A 261 -14.47 -7.00 -0.11
C TYR A 261 -15.77 -7.81 -0.03
N GLY A 262 -16.83 -7.51 -0.80
CA GLY A 262 -18.06 -8.33 -0.79
C GLY A 262 -18.87 -8.25 0.51
N ILE A 263 -18.68 -7.20 1.30
CA ILE A 263 -19.36 -6.98 2.59
C ILE A 263 -20.69 -6.28 2.32
N SER A 264 -21.79 -7.00 2.49
CA SER A 264 -23.12 -6.40 2.30
C SER A 264 -23.44 -5.38 3.40
N LEU A 265 -23.70 -4.13 3.00
CA LEU A 265 -24.12 -3.05 3.91
C LEU A 265 -25.64 -2.96 4.06
N ARG A 266 -26.39 -3.82 3.37
CA ARG A 266 -27.86 -3.87 3.41
C ARG A 266 -28.46 -3.88 4.83
N PRO A 267 -27.93 -4.62 5.83
CA PRO A 267 -28.45 -4.57 7.19
C PRO A 267 -28.40 -3.16 7.78
N LEU A 268 -27.28 -2.44 7.56
CA LEU A 268 -27.11 -1.07 8.03
C LEU A 268 -28.01 -0.10 7.26
N ALA A 269 -28.12 -0.23 5.95
CA ALA A 269 -28.97 0.62 5.13
C ALA A 269 -30.45 0.53 5.56
N LEU A 270 -30.97 -0.69 5.73
CA LEU A 270 -32.35 -0.90 6.17
C LEU A 270 -32.60 -0.37 7.59
N PHE A 271 -31.66 -0.57 8.50
CA PHE A 271 -31.73 -0.03 9.85
C PHE A 271 -31.72 1.51 9.84
N ALA A 272 -30.83 2.11 9.05
CA ALA A 272 -30.71 3.55 8.95
C ALA A 272 -31.97 4.19 8.35
N ASP A 273 -32.56 3.57 7.34
CA ASP A 273 -33.81 4.03 6.74
C ASP A 273 -35.00 3.91 7.72
N ASP A 274 -35.11 2.82 8.48
CA ASP A 274 -36.16 2.63 9.50
C ASP A 274 -36.06 3.64 10.65
N VAL A 275 -34.85 3.92 11.11
CA VAL A 275 -34.61 4.76 12.30
C VAL A 275 -34.54 6.26 11.96
N TYR A 276 -33.97 6.61 10.81
CA TYR A 276 -33.66 8.00 10.43
C TYR A 276 -34.40 8.46 9.17
N GLU A 277 -35.48 7.79 8.75
CA GLU A 277 -36.22 8.05 7.50
C GLU A 277 -36.44 9.55 7.20
N LYS A 278 -36.85 10.31 8.22
CA LYS A 278 -37.24 11.72 8.12
C LYS A 278 -36.13 12.68 8.57
N ASP A 279 -34.96 12.16 8.87
CA ASP A 279 -33.83 12.95 9.35
C ASP A 279 -32.99 13.45 8.16
N PRO A 280 -32.78 14.78 8.02
CA PRO A 280 -31.94 15.31 6.95
C PRO A 280 -30.44 14.96 7.11
N CYS A 281 -30.03 14.47 8.28
CA CYS A 281 -28.67 14.01 8.60
C CYS A 281 -27.60 15.02 8.18
N THR A 282 -27.87 16.32 8.35
CA THR A 282 -27.04 17.42 7.83
C THR A 282 -25.61 17.38 8.35
N CYS A 283 -25.41 17.02 9.62
CA CYS A 283 -24.09 16.88 10.24
C CYS A 283 -23.32 15.63 9.78
N PHE A 284 -23.98 14.71 9.09
CA PHE A 284 -23.44 13.43 8.64
C PHE A 284 -23.34 13.33 7.12
N GLN A 285 -23.54 14.45 6.42
CA GLN A 285 -23.33 14.51 4.98
C GLN A 285 -21.87 14.12 4.65
N PRO A 286 -21.66 13.23 3.67
CA PRO A 286 -20.33 12.75 3.34
C PRO A 286 -19.50 13.86 2.66
N LYS A 287 -18.19 13.74 2.75
CA LYS A 287 -17.24 14.65 2.10
C LYS A 287 -17.05 14.21 0.65
N ASN A 288 -17.55 14.99 -0.31
CA ASN A 288 -17.32 14.78 -1.73
C ASN A 288 -16.10 15.58 -2.22
N GLU A 289 -14.89 15.15 -1.82
CA GLU A 289 -13.64 15.85 -2.20
C GLU A 289 -13.29 15.65 -3.68
N THR A 290 -13.76 14.54 -4.29
CA THR A 290 -13.49 14.18 -5.69
C THR A 290 -14.46 14.82 -6.70
N ASN A 291 -15.46 15.59 -6.22
CA ASN A 291 -16.54 16.18 -7.03
C ASN A 291 -17.24 15.17 -7.94
N MET A 292 -17.33 13.90 -7.51
CA MET A 292 -18.03 12.88 -8.26
C MET A 292 -19.55 13.12 -8.21
N THR A 293 -20.25 12.71 -9.28
CA THR A 293 -21.69 12.91 -9.42
C THR A 293 -22.44 11.79 -8.72
N TYR A 294 -23.04 12.11 -7.58
CA TYR A 294 -23.93 11.21 -6.86
C TYR A 294 -25.39 11.67 -6.95
N SER A 295 -26.33 10.74 -6.87
CA SER A 295 -27.74 11.12 -6.79
C SER A 295 -28.08 11.68 -5.41
N HIS A 296 -29.08 12.56 -5.33
CA HIS A 296 -29.53 13.10 -4.04
C HIS A 296 -30.04 11.99 -3.09
N ALA A 297 -30.67 10.94 -3.64
CA ALA A 297 -31.18 9.81 -2.87
C ALA A 297 -30.06 8.98 -2.25
N GLU A 298 -29.00 8.74 -3.02
CA GLU A 298 -27.81 7.99 -2.58
C GLU A 298 -27.05 8.73 -1.48
N ILE A 299 -26.77 10.02 -1.66
CA ILE A 299 -26.13 10.85 -0.63
C ILE A 299 -26.96 10.87 0.65
N ALA A 300 -28.29 10.98 0.54
CA ALA A 300 -29.17 10.94 1.71
C ALA A 300 -29.12 9.58 2.42
N GLN A 301 -29.07 8.47 1.68
CA GLN A 301 -28.94 7.13 2.27
C GLN A 301 -27.58 6.95 2.96
N ILE A 302 -26.49 7.38 2.33
CA ILE A 302 -25.14 7.34 2.92
C ILE A 302 -25.09 8.19 4.19
N ALA A 303 -25.70 9.38 4.20
CA ALA A 303 -25.76 10.25 5.37
C ALA A 303 -26.53 9.60 6.54
N ARG A 304 -27.65 8.92 6.26
CA ARG A 304 -28.39 8.14 7.27
C ARG A 304 -27.56 6.97 7.80
N MET A 305 -26.90 6.22 6.92
CA MET A 305 -26.00 5.14 7.32
C MET A 305 -24.83 5.64 8.17
N HIS A 306 -24.23 6.77 7.79
CA HIS A 306 -23.15 7.42 8.52
C HIS A 306 -23.60 7.84 9.92
N LYS A 307 -24.79 8.44 10.06
CA LYS A 307 -25.37 8.78 11.36
C LYS A 307 -25.63 7.53 12.21
N ALA A 308 -26.28 6.53 11.64
CA ALA A 308 -26.59 5.28 12.31
C ALA A 308 -25.35 4.59 12.87
N ILE A 309 -24.31 4.41 12.03
CA ILE A 309 -23.08 3.74 12.46
C ILE A 309 -22.25 4.59 13.42
N ALA A 310 -22.31 5.93 13.32
CA ALA A 310 -21.65 6.81 14.29
C ALA A 310 -22.25 6.67 15.69
N VAL A 311 -23.58 6.64 15.80
CA VAL A 311 -24.26 6.41 17.09
C VAL A 311 -23.91 5.04 17.65
N ILE A 312 -23.92 3.99 16.83
CA ILE A 312 -23.51 2.64 17.24
C ILE A 312 -22.05 2.64 17.73
N GLN A 313 -21.15 3.31 17.01
CA GLN A 313 -19.75 3.41 17.41
C GLN A 313 -19.61 4.07 18.80
N PHE A 314 -20.26 5.21 19.04
CA PHE A 314 -20.18 5.90 20.33
C PHE A 314 -20.67 5.01 21.48
N LYS A 315 -21.73 4.24 21.24
CA LYS A 315 -22.25 3.25 22.20
C LYS A 315 -21.24 2.13 22.49
N LEU A 316 -20.59 1.61 21.45
CA LEU A 316 -19.60 0.54 21.59
C LEU A 316 -18.29 1.00 22.27
N GLU A 317 -17.89 2.27 22.14
CA GLU A 317 -16.66 2.81 22.72
C GLU A 317 -16.71 2.87 24.27
N GLY A 318 -17.85 3.25 24.85
CA GLY A 318 -17.99 3.43 26.30
C GLY A 318 -17.68 2.18 27.14
N PRO A 319 -18.24 1.00 26.81
CA PRO A 319 -17.93 -0.24 27.51
C PRO A 319 -16.45 -0.66 27.41
N ILE A 320 -15.79 -0.39 26.27
CA ILE A 320 -14.36 -0.67 26.12
C ILE A 320 -13.54 0.22 27.06
N ILE A 321 -13.79 1.52 27.06
CA ILE A 321 -13.10 2.47 27.94
C ILE A 321 -13.31 2.09 29.41
N SER A 322 -14.54 1.75 29.78
CA SER A 322 -14.89 1.39 31.16
C SER A 322 -14.20 0.11 31.65
N ARG A 323 -13.90 -0.83 30.75
CA ARG A 323 -13.20 -2.08 31.07
C ARG A 323 -11.68 -1.89 31.17
N HIS A 324 -11.15 -0.79 30.64
CA HIS A 324 -9.72 -0.49 30.58
C HIS A 324 -9.41 0.90 31.15
N PRO A 325 -9.63 1.13 32.46
CA PRO A 325 -9.35 2.41 33.12
C PRO A 325 -7.88 2.84 33.01
N GLU A 326 -6.96 1.88 32.81
CA GLU A 326 -5.54 2.12 32.60
C GLU A 326 -5.22 2.97 31.35
N PHE A 327 -6.16 3.12 30.42
CA PHE A 327 -5.98 3.97 29.24
C PHE A 327 -6.24 5.46 29.52
N GLU A 328 -6.79 5.83 30.67
CA GLU A 328 -7.12 7.22 31.04
C GLU A 328 -8.02 7.92 29.99
N MET A 329 -8.92 7.14 29.36
CA MET A 329 -9.75 7.58 28.24
C MET A 329 -11.18 7.99 28.64
N ASP A 330 -11.50 8.19 29.92
CA ASP A 330 -12.86 8.54 30.36
C ASP A 330 -13.40 9.80 29.69
N SER A 331 -12.53 10.75 29.35
CA SER A 331 -12.88 11.95 28.57
C SER A 331 -13.41 11.65 27.16
N ARG A 332 -13.22 10.42 26.65
CA ARG A 332 -13.73 9.94 25.35
C ARG A 332 -15.08 9.24 25.45
N ARG A 333 -15.62 9.07 26.65
CA ARG A 333 -17.01 8.64 26.85
C ARG A 333 -17.96 9.81 26.56
N VAL A 334 -18.10 10.14 25.27
CA VAL A 334 -18.78 11.35 24.81
C VAL A 334 -20.26 11.41 25.25
N LEU A 335 -20.99 10.30 25.27
CA LEU A 335 -22.42 10.30 25.60
C LEU A 335 -22.71 10.71 27.05
N ASP A 336 -21.75 10.56 27.97
CA ASP A 336 -21.89 11.02 29.37
C ASP A 336 -21.92 12.56 29.51
N PHE A 337 -21.38 13.26 28.52
CA PHE A 337 -21.27 14.73 28.53
C PHE A 337 -22.44 15.41 27.81
N ILE A 338 -23.43 14.66 27.33
CA ILE A 338 -24.61 15.19 26.66
C ILE A 338 -25.74 15.40 27.67
N ASP A 339 -26.25 16.63 27.76
CA ASP A 339 -27.56 16.91 28.36
C ASP A 339 -28.64 16.79 27.27
N PHE A 340 -29.27 15.62 27.20
CA PHE A 340 -30.32 15.33 26.21
C PHE A 340 -31.58 16.19 26.40
N LYS A 341 -31.80 16.77 27.58
CA LYS A 341 -32.98 17.60 27.86
C LYS A 341 -32.78 19.03 27.37
N ASN A 342 -31.59 19.59 27.63
CA ASN A 342 -31.26 20.96 27.23
C ASN A 342 -30.62 21.04 25.83
N GLY A 343 -30.22 19.90 25.25
CA GLY A 343 -29.59 19.83 23.94
C GLY A 343 -28.17 20.39 23.94
N THR A 344 -27.43 20.21 25.04
CA THR A 344 -26.08 20.76 25.23
C THR A 344 -25.03 19.66 25.46
N PHE A 345 -23.77 20.02 25.24
CA PHE A 345 -22.60 19.16 25.43
C PHE A 345 -21.59 19.87 26.34
N LEU A 346 -21.17 19.19 27.41
CA LEU A 346 -20.23 19.73 28.39
C LEU A 346 -18.79 19.48 27.96
N VAL A 347 -18.04 20.54 27.68
CA VAL A 347 -16.60 20.46 27.35
C VAL A 347 -15.82 21.44 28.19
N LYS A 348 -14.84 20.94 28.95
CA LYS A 348 -13.95 21.76 29.79
C LYS A 348 -14.71 22.71 30.75
N GLY A 349 -15.87 22.27 31.25
CA GLY A 349 -16.70 23.07 32.17
C GLY A 349 -17.63 24.09 31.51
N HIS A 350 -17.73 24.09 30.17
CA HIS A 350 -18.64 24.96 29.43
C HIS A 350 -19.66 24.14 28.62
N ASP A 351 -20.92 24.60 28.63
CA ASP A 351 -21.99 24.01 27.84
C ASP A 351 -22.04 24.61 26.44
N TYR A 352 -22.07 23.74 25.42
CA TYR A 352 -22.22 24.12 24.02
C TYR A 352 -23.48 23.50 23.43
N PRO A 353 -24.24 24.21 22.59
CA PRO A 353 -25.40 23.63 21.92
C PRO A 353 -24.97 22.53 20.95
N LEU A 354 -25.69 21.40 20.97
CA LEU A 354 -25.47 20.31 20.02
C LEU A 354 -25.85 20.73 18.60
N LEU A 355 -25.06 20.28 17.63
CA LEU A 355 -25.35 20.48 16.19
C LEU A 355 -26.46 19.56 15.69
N ASP A 356 -26.66 18.42 16.33
CA ASP A 356 -27.71 17.44 16.05
C ASP A 356 -28.31 16.99 17.39
N GLN A 357 -29.64 16.89 17.46
CA GLN A 357 -30.38 16.53 18.68
C GLN A 357 -31.27 15.29 18.48
N HIS A 358 -31.26 14.70 17.29
CA HIS A 358 -32.12 13.56 16.97
C HIS A 358 -31.35 12.24 17.13
N PHE A 359 -31.46 11.63 18.32
CA PHE A 359 -30.82 10.35 18.67
C PHE A 359 -31.85 9.33 19.17
N PRO A 360 -32.73 8.81 18.30
CA PRO A 360 -33.90 8.01 18.69
C PRO A 360 -33.54 6.67 19.36
N THR A 361 -32.32 6.17 19.18
CA THR A 361 -31.87 4.90 19.77
C THR A 361 -31.11 5.06 21.08
N ILE A 362 -30.79 6.28 21.52
CA ILE A 362 -30.05 6.51 22.76
C ILE A 362 -31.04 6.62 23.93
N ASN A 363 -30.85 5.76 24.94
CA ASN A 363 -31.55 5.87 26.21
C ASN A 363 -30.73 6.76 27.18
N PRO A 364 -31.21 7.94 27.60
CA PRO A 364 -30.44 8.82 28.49
C PRO A 364 -30.03 8.20 29.83
N ASN A 365 -30.74 7.17 30.31
CA ASN A 365 -30.41 6.47 31.56
C ASN A 365 -29.32 5.40 31.39
N ASP A 366 -29.09 4.96 30.16
CA ASP A 366 -28.09 3.93 29.81
C ASP A 366 -27.59 4.19 28.38
N PRO A 367 -26.82 5.28 28.17
CA PRO A 367 -26.60 5.83 26.84
C PRO A 367 -25.72 4.94 25.95
N TYR A 368 -24.92 4.05 26.55
CA TYR A 368 -24.00 3.15 25.86
C TYR A 368 -24.60 1.80 25.46
N ARG A 369 -25.84 1.52 25.86
CA ARG A 369 -26.49 0.27 25.52
C ARG A 369 -26.95 0.26 24.07
N LEU A 370 -26.54 -0.77 23.34
CA LEU A 370 -27.09 -1.07 22.02
C LEU A 370 -28.54 -1.55 22.15
N THR A 371 -29.37 -1.16 21.19
CA THR A 371 -30.69 -1.74 20.98
C THR A 371 -30.56 -3.08 20.29
N GLU A 372 -31.56 -3.95 20.41
CA GLU A 372 -31.56 -5.28 19.75
C GLU A 372 -31.33 -5.18 18.23
N LYS A 373 -31.89 -4.15 17.58
CA LYS A 373 -31.67 -3.89 16.15
C LYS A 373 -30.23 -3.47 15.85
N GLU A 374 -29.61 -2.66 16.70
CA GLU A 374 -28.20 -2.26 16.53
C GLU A 374 -27.25 -3.46 16.74
N GLU A 375 -27.54 -4.32 17.72
CA GLU A 375 -26.81 -5.58 17.94
C GLU A 375 -26.89 -6.48 16.70
N GLU A 376 -28.09 -6.69 16.15
CA GLU A 376 -28.29 -7.51 14.94
C GLU A 376 -27.50 -6.97 13.73
N VAL A 377 -27.44 -5.64 13.55
CA VAL A 377 -26.65 -5.01 12.48
C VAL A 377 -25.17 -5.33 12.66
N ILE A 378 -24.63 -5.13 13.87
CA ILE A 378 -23.21 -5.38 14.15
C ILE A 378 -22.85 -6.86 14.01
N GLU A 379 -23.70 -7.77 14.49
CA GLU A 379 -23.47 -9.20 14.35
C GLU A 379 -23.41 -9.63 12.88
N LYS A 380 -24.34 -9.15 12.05
CA LYS A 380 -24.34 -9.45 10.61
C LYS A 380 -23.11 -8.89 9.91
N LEU A 381 -22.73 -7.65 10.20
CA LEU A 381 -21.52 -7.04 9.61
C LEU A 381 -20.26 -7.78 10.06
N LEU A 382 -20.11 -8.10 11.35
CA LEU A 382 -18.98 -8.86 11.87
C LEU A 382 -18.87 -10.24 11.23
N ALA A 383 -19.99 -10.93 11.03
CA ALA A 383 -20.02 -12.21 10.35
C ALA A 383 -19.52 -12.11 8.91
N SER A 384 -19.80 -11.01 8.21
CA SER A 384 -19.27 -10.75 6.87
C SER A 384 -17.76 -10.50 6.91
N PHE A 385 -17.27 -9.59 7.77
CA PHE A 385 -15.84 -9.28 7.89
C PHE A 385 -14.98 -10.51 8.23
N LYS A 386 -15.44 -11.37 9.16
CA LYS A 386 -14.68 -12.57 9.58
C LYS A 386 -14.57 -13.65 8.51
N LYS A 387 -15.53 -13.72 7.57
CA LYS A 387 -15.57 -14.77 6.54
C LYS A 387 -14.70 -14.44 5.32
N LEU A 388 -14.15 -13.24 5.25
CA LEU A 388 -13.45 -12.76 4.07
C LEU A 388 -11.99 -13.17 4.08
N ARG A 389 -11.73 -14.17 3.24
CA ARG A 389 -10.39 -14.70 3.01
C ARG A 389 -9.44 -13.62 2.46
N THR A 390 -9.90 -12.80 1.51
CA THR A 390 -9.09 -11.73 0.92
C THR A 390 -8.64 -10.73 1.98
N LEU A 391 -9.56 -10.24 2.82
CA LEU A 391 -9.22 -9.31 3.89
C LEU A 391 -8.27 -9.95 4.92
N ALA A 392 -8.45 -11.25 5.23
CA ALA A 392 -7.54 -11.98 6.11
C ALA A 392 -6.15 -12.18 5.50
N GLU A 393 -6.06 -12.47 4.20
CA GLU A 393 -4.80 -12.59 3.45
C GLU A 393 -4.10 -11.23 3.35
N THR A 394 -4.82 -10.17 3.06
CA THR A 394 -4.31 -8.80 3.07
C THR A 394 -3.80 -8.41 4.46
N CYS A 395 -4.55 -8.72 5.51
CA CYS A 395 -4.12 -8.47 6.89
C CYS A 395 -2.91 -9.33 7.29
N SER A 396 -2.72 -10.48 6.65
CA SER A 396 -1.57 -11.33 6.93
C SER A 396 -0.26 -10.65 6.53
N ILE A 397 -0.25 -9.73 5.56
CA ILE A 397 0.96 -8.99 5.21
C ILE A 397 1.49 -8.15 6.36
N PHE A 398 0.57 -7.53 7.12
CA PHE A 398 0.90 -6.75 8.30
C PHE A 398 1.63 -7.57 9.36
N ILE A 399 1.47 -8.90 9.35
CA ILE A 399 1.99 -9.84 10.34
C ILE A 399 3.19 -10.63 9.80
N CYS A 400 3.18 -11.00 8.52
CA CYS A 400 4.07 -12.02 7.95
C CYS A 400 5.29 -11.44 7.20
N LYS A 401 5.23 -10.22 6.66
CA LYS A 401 6.42 -9.56 6.10
C LYS A 401 7.17 -8.83 7.23
N ARG A 402 8.51 -8.86 7.18
CA ARG A 402 9.42 -8.44 8.29
C ARG A 402 8.91 -7.17 8.96
N GLN A 403 8.65 -7.22 10.27
CA GLN A 403 8.29 -6.05 11.07
C GLN A 403 9.56 -5.44 11.70
N TYR A 404 9.66 -4.11 11.66
CA TYR A 404 10.53 -3.37 12.57
C TYR A 404 9.66 -2.57 13.54
N VAL A 405 9.67 -2.98 14.81
CA VAL A 405 9.17 -2.13 15.90
C VAL A 405 10.34 -1.25 16.32
N PHE A 406 10.43 -0.04 15.77
CA PHE A 406 11.28 0.98 16.36
C PHE A 406 10.54 1.54 17.59
N ASN A 407 11.05 1.23 18.78
CA ASN A 407 10.67 1.97 19.97
C ASN A 407 11.14 3.41 19.78
N ILE A 408 10.21 4.34 19.60
CA ILE A 408 10.45 5.79 19.62
C ILE A 408 10.66 6.22 21.07
#